data_AF-A0A6C0ILF5-F1
#
_entry.id   AF-A0A6C0ILF5-F1
#
_cell.length_a   1.000
_cell.length_b   1.000
_cell.length_c   1.000
_cell.angle_alpha   90.00
_cell.angle_beta   90.00
_cell.angle_gamma   90.00
#
_symmetry.space_group_name_H-M   'P 1'
#
loop_
_entity.id
_entity.type
_entity.pdbx_description
1 polymer ?
#
loop_
_entity_poly.entity_id
_entity_poly.type
_entity_poly.pdbx_seq_one_letter_code
_entity_poly.pdbx_strand_id
1 'polypeptide(L)'
;MSLEYKVPRILWENLESVLLAQSRRYIGELARHLGVSEKELQKRVLPTSDSLKVILQDSQLESNQCKAYVQHDQLTVFCKKPVAYHSEYCAVHRTKRMMVIELPSENDALHIVQKIKDRNTMEPMWLMNHIVINSNGDMIGKINKTDGVMKRFIIEVPKSN
;
A
#
# COMPACT_ATOMS: atom_id res chain seq x y z
N MET A 1 -3.54 16.50 7.47
CA MET A 1 -4.71 15.64 7.20
C MET A 1 -4.38 14.25 7.72
N SER A 2 -5.19 13.70 8.63
CA SER A 2 -4.97 12.34 9.14
C SER A 2 -5.17 11.35 7.99
N LEU A 3 -4.13 10.57 7.67
CA LEU A 3 -4.22 9.44 6.75
C LEU A 3 -5.22 8.44 7.37
N GLU A 4 -6.45 8.45 6.85
CA GLU A 4 -7.49 7.52 7.28
C GLU A 4 -7.20 6.17 6.60
N TYR A 5 -6.65 5.22 7.35
CA TYR A 5 -6.42 3.87 6.85
C TYR A 5 -7.76 3.26 6.41
N LYS A 6 -7.77 2.55 5.28
CA LYS A 6 -8.96 1.80 4.81
C LYS A 6 -9.50 0.81 5.85
N VAL A 7 -8.61 0.30 6.71
CA VAL A 7 -8.92 -0.55 7.85
C VAL A 7 -8.52 0.22 9.11
N PRO A 8 -9.41 0.37 10.11
CA PRO A 8 -9.12 1.10 11.34
C PRO A 8 -7.78 0.71 11.97
N ARG A 9 -6.96 1.71 12.31
CA ARG A 9 -5.60 1.53 12.86
C ARG A 9 -5.56 0.57 14.06
N ILE A 10 -6.58 0.63 14.91
CA ILE A 10 -6.73 -0.26 16.07
C ILE A 10 -6.74 -1.76 15.69
N LEU A 11 -7.23 -2.12 14.51
CA LEU A 11 -7.23 -3.52 14.05
C LEU A 11 -5.82 -3.97 13.65
N TRP A 12 -5.04 -3.06 13.06
CA TRP A 12 -3.63 -3.32 12.73
C TRP A 12 -2.77 -3.45 13.99
N GLU A 13 -2.98 -2.56 14.96
CA GLU A 13 -2.26 -2.57 16.23
C GLU A 13 -2.55 -3.84 17.04
N ASN A 14 -3.73 -4.43 16.88
CA ASN A 14 -4.11 -5.69 17.53
C ASN A 14 -3.74 -6.95 16.74
N LEU A 15 -3.22 -6.82 15.51
CA LEU A 15 -2.97 -7.97 14.62
C LEU A 15 -2.00 -8.98 15.24
N GLU A 16 -0.92 -8.52 15.86
CA GLU A 16 0.07 -9.38 16.53
C GLU A 16 -0.58 -10.24 17.62
N SER A 17 -1.33 -9.60 18.52
CA SER A 17 -2.05 -10.26 19.61
C SER A 17 -3.06 -11.30 19.08
N VAL A 18 -3.77 -10.98 18.00
CA VAL A 18 -4.74 -11.90 17.38
C VAL A 18 -4.03 -13.11 16.74
N LEU A 19 -2.94 -12.88 16.02
CA LEU A 19 -2.14 -13.96 15.41
C LEU A 19 -1.55 -14.88 16.47
N LEU A 20 -1.02 -14.33 17.56
CA LEU A 20 -0.50 -15.11 18.69
C LEU A 20 -1.59 -15.91 19.40
N ALA A 21 -2.78 -15.35 19.58
CA ALA A 21 -3.90 -16.06 20.18
C ALA A 21 -4.38 -17.22 19.28
N GLN A 22 -4.47 -16.99 17.97
CA GLN A 22 -4.89 -18.03 17.02
C GLN A 22 -3.84 -19.11 16.84
N SER A 23 -2.55 -18.77 16.81
CA SER A 23 -1.48 -19.78 16.73
C SER A 23 -1.52 -20.71 17.93
N ARG A 24 -1.70 -20.20 19.15
CA ARG A 24 -1.86 -21.01 20.37
C ARG A 24 -3.06 -21.95 20.29
N ARG A 25 -4.22 -21.46 19.84
CA ARG A 25 -5.42 -22.29 19.67
C ARG A 25 -5.19 -23.42 18.67
N TYR A 26 -4.60 -23.08 17.51
CA TYR A 26 -4.30 -24.06 16.47
C TYR A 26 -3.32 -25.14 16.94
N ILE A 27 -2.28 -24.76 17.70
CA ILE A 27 -1.35 -25.70 18.32
C ILE A 27 -2.09 -26.65 19.28
N GLY A 28 -3.02 -26.14 20.10
CA GLY A 28 -3.83 -26.96 20.99
C GLY A 28 -4.72 -27.96 20.26
N GLU A 29 -5.29 -27.58 19.12
CA GLU A 29 -6.06 -28.50 18.27
C GLU A 29 -5.17 -29.58 17.65
N LEU A 30 -4.00 -29.21 17.14
CA LEU A 30 -3.02 -30.16 16.62
C LEU A 30 -2.53 -31.15 17.68
N ALA A 31 -2.27 -30.67 18.90
CA ALA A 31 -1.83 -31.52 20.00
C ALA A 31 -2.86 -32.62 20.31
N ARG A 32 -4.16 -32.28 20.30
CA ARG A 32 -5.24 -33.25 20.47
C ARG A 32 -5.30 -34.28 19.35
N HIS A 33 -5.15 -33.86 18.10
CA HIS A 33 -5.16 -34.77 16.95
C HIS A 33 -3.97 -35.72 16.95
N LEU A 34 -2.81 -35.24 17.38
CA LEU A 34 -1.57 -36.01 17.43
C LEU A 34 -1.40 -36.84 18.71
N GLY A 35 -2.29 -36.65 19.70
CA GLY A 35 -2.20 -37.32 21.00
C GLY A 35 -0.98 -36.90 21.83
N VAL A 36 -0.48 -35.68 21.64
CA VAL A 36 0.70 -35.14 22.36
C VAL A 36 0.32 -34.05 23.35
N SER A 37 1.21 -33.73 24.28
CA SER A 37 1.03 -32.63 25.23
C SER A 37 1.02 -31.28 24.52
N GLU A 38 -0.05 -30.51 24.69
CA GLU A 38 -0.18 -29.15 24.15
C GLU A 38 0.96 -28.24 24.63
N LYS A 39 1.31 -28.32 25.92
CA LYS A 39 2.39 -27.49 26.49
C LYS A 39 3.75 -27.81 25.89
N GLU A 40 4.04 -29.09 25.67
CA GLU A 40 5.30 -29.52 25.07
C GLU A 40 5.38 -29.14 23.59
N LEU A 41 4.28 -29.36 22.85
CA LEU A 41 4.20 -29.00 21.45
C LEU A 41 4.36 -27.48 21.29
N GLN A 42 3.65 -26.70 22.08
CA GLN A 42 3.73 -25.23 22.06
C GLN A 42 5.15 -24.74 22.36
N LYS A 43 5.81 -25.28 23.39
CA LYS A 43 7.20 -24.89 23.71
C LYS A 43 8.18 -25.21 22.57
N ARG A 44 7.89 -26.25 21.77
CA ARG A 44 8.73 -26.67 20.64
C ARG A 44 8.50 -25.84 19.38
N VAL A 45 7.26 -25.47 19.09
CA VAL A 45 6.89 -24.79 17.82
C VAL A 45 6.71 -23.29 17.96
N LEU A 46 6.52 -22.79 19.18
CA LEU A 46 6.39 -21.37 19.49
C LEU A 46 7.17 -21.06 20.78
N PRO A 47 8.51 -21.20 20.76
CA PRO A 47 9.34 -20.94 21.93
C PRO A 47 9.28 -19.46 22.31
N THR A 48 9.39 -19.15 23.61
CA THR A 48 9.39 -17.77 24.11
C THR A 48 10.57 -16.93 23.63
N SER A 49 11.62 -17.56 23.09
CA SER A 49 12.73 -16.89 22.42
C SER A 49 12.35 -16.35 21.04
N ASP A 50 11.36 -16.94 20.38
CA ASP A 50 10.87 -16.45 19.09
C ASP A 50 9.80 -15.39 19.35
N SER A 51 10.19 -14.13 19.15
CA SER A 51 9.23 -13.03 19.14
C SER A 51 8.74 -12.82 17.70
N LEU A 52 7.50 -13.22 17.42
CA LEU A 52 6.79 -12.72 16.25
C LEU A 52 6.52 -11.22 16.49
N LYS A 53 7.14 -10.35 15.71
CA LYS A 53 6.91 -8.90 15.79
C LYS A 53 6.24 -8.44 14.52
N VAL A 54 5.05 -7.86 14.63
CA VAL A 54 4.37 -7.20 13.52
C VAL A 54 4.76 -5.74 13.55
N ILE A 55 5.56 -5.31 12.58
CA ILE A 55 5.95 -3.91 12.45
C ILE A 55 4.98 -3.24 11.47
N LEU A 56 4.17 -2.32 11.98
CA LEU A 56 3.38 -1.42 11.13
C LEU A 56 4.28 -0.32 10.61
N GLN A 57 4.62 -0.39 9.32
CA GLN A 57 5.36 0.66 8.66
C GLN A 57 4.41 1.60 7.91
N ASP A 58 4.24 2.79 8.47
CA ASP A 58 3.47 3.87 7.84
C ASP A 58 4.25 4.49 6.69
N SER A 59 4.37 3.75 5.58
CA SER A 59 5.04 4.18 4.35
C SER A 59 4.40 5.39 3.67
N GLN A 60 3.21 5.79 4.11
CA GLN A 60 2.47 6.95 3.62
C GLN A 60 2.71 8.22 4.45
N LEU A 61 3.31 8.11 5.64
CA LEU A 61 3.82 9.28 6.35
C LEU A 61 5.00 9.81 5.53
N GLU A 62 4.94 11.09 5.12
CA GLU A 62 5.94 11.74 4.27
C GLU A 62 7.37 11.59 4.82
N SER A 63 7.52 11.42 6.13
CA SER A 63 8.80 11.19 6.82
C SER A 63 9.43 9.81 6.57
N ASN A 64 8.63 8.79 6.24
CA ASN A 64 9.08 7.40 6.08
C ASN A 64 9.07 6.92 4.61
N GLN A 65 8.58 7.77 3.71
CA GLN A 65 8.56 7.52 2.29
C GLN A 65 9.89 7.93 1.65
N CYS A 66 10.41 7.08 0.76
CA CYS A 66 11.56 7.44 -0.05
C CYS A 66 11.28 8.72 -0.86
N LYS A 67 12.13 9.74 -0.72
CA LYS A 67 12.02 11.02 -1.43
C LYS A 67 12.37 10.95 -2.92
N ALA A 68 12.49 9.75 -3.47
CA ALA A 68 12.81 9.57 -4.87
C ALA A 68 11.57 9.73 -5.75
N TYR A 69 11.67 10.43 -6.88
CA TYR A 69 10.64 10.42 -7.91
C TYR A 69 10.73 9.15 -8.76
N VAL A 70 9.58 8.58 -9.06
CA VAL A 70 9.40 7.46 -9.99
C VAL A 70 8.33 7.88 -10.99
N GLN A 71 8.65 7.73 -12.27
CA GLN A 71 7.72 8.01 -13.36
C GLN A 71 6.96 6.73 -13.72
N HIS A 72 5.64 6.80 -13.66
CA HIS A 72 4.69 5.81 -14.15
C HIS A 72 3.95 6.44 -15.33
N ASP A 73 4.49 6.25 -16.53
CA ASP A 73 3.96 6.86 -17.77
C ASP A 73 3.83 8.40 -17.64
N GLN A 74 2.61 8.92 -17.56
CA GLN A 74 2.32 10.35 -17.41
C GLN A 74 2.35 10.85 -15.95
N LEU A 75 2.53 9.94 -14.98
CA LEU A 75 2.44 10.26 -13.56
C LEU A 75 3.82 10.21 -12.91
N THR A 76 4.30 11.33 -12.40
CA THR A 76 5.49 11.35 -11.54
C THR A 76 5.06 11.35 -10.07
N VAL A 77 5.47 10.33 -9.32
CA VAL A 77 5.14 10.18 -7.89
C VAL A 77 6.37 9.86 -7.06
N PHE A 78 6.30 10.09 -5.75
CA PHE A 78 7.31 9.57 -4.84
C PHE A 78 7.31 8.03 -4.82
N CYS A 79 8.51 7.47 -4.74
CA CYS A 79 8.74 6.06 -4.55
C CYS A 79 8.04 5.61 -3.26
N LYS A 80 7.17 4.60 -3.37
CA LYS A 80 6.42 4.05 -2.21
C LYS A 80 7.26 3.11 -1.33
N LYS A 81 8.53 2.88 -1.68
CA LYS A 81 9.43 2.04 -0.88
C LYS A 81 9.84 2.79 0.39
N PRO A 82 10.04 2.08 1.51
CA PRO A 82 10.49 2.71 2.74
C PRO A 82 11.89 3.30 2.60
N VAL A 83 12.16 4.37 3.36
CA VAL A 83 13.50 4.91 3.53
C VAL A 83 14.46 3.87 4.12
N ALA A 84 15.69 3.84 3.62
CA ALA A 84 16.76 3.07 4.25
C ALA A 84 17.23 3.80 5.52
N TYR A 85 17.78 3.05 6.47
CA TYR A 85 18.31 3.61 7.70
C TYR A 85 19.33 4.73 7.42
N HIS A 86 19.19 5.86 8.11
CA HIS A 86 19.99 7.08 7.91
C HIS A 86 20.02 7.62 6.46
N SER A 87 18.97 7.40 5.68
CA SER A 87 18.86 7.93 4.32
C SER A 87 17.47 8.52 4.08
N GLU A 88 17.39 9.51 3.20
CA GLU A 88 16.12 10.00 2.66
C GLU A 88 15.57 9.13 1.52
N TYR A 89 16.34 8.10 1.13
CA TYR A 89 16.05 7.24 -0.02
C TYR A 89 15.96 5.77 0.39
N CYS A 90 15.25 4.96 -0.40
CA CYS A 90 15.19 3.51 -0.20
C CYS A 90 16.52 2.85 -0.56
N ALA A 91 16.68 1.56 -0.23
CA ALA A 91 17.91 0.80 -0.49
C ALA A 91 18.35 0.81 -1.97
N VAL A 92 17.41 1.01 -2.90
CA VAL A 92 17.67 1.10 -4.35
C VAL A 92 18.02 2.52 -4.78
N HIS A 93 17.22 3.52 -4.38
CA HIS A 93 17.43 4.91 -4.79
C HIS A 93 18.57 5.63 -4.05
N ARG A 94 19.09 5.04 -2.97
CA ARG A 94 20.33 5.53 -2.34
C ARG A 94 21.57 5.23 -3.21
N THR A 95 21.54 4.18 -4.02
CA THR A 95 22.69 3.76 -4.85
C THR A 95 22.54 4.17 -6.30
N LYS A 96 21.33 4.11 -6.85
CA LYS A 96 21.01 4.63 -8.18
C LYS A 96 20.60 6.09 -8.05
N ARG A 97 21.47 7.00 -8.50
CA ARG A 97 21.13 8.43 -8.64
C ARG A 97 19.88 8.57 -9.50
N MET A 98 18.96 9.39 -9.05
CA MET A 98 17.77 9.70 -9.82
C MET A 98 18.12 10.50 -11.05
N MET A 99 17.39 10.26 -12.14
CA MET A 99 17.38 11.21 -13.24
C MET A 99 16.65 12.45 -12.77
N VAL A 100 17.26 13.62 -12.98
CA VAL A 100 16.53 14.89 -12.94
C VAL A 100 15.52 14.79 -14.08
N ILE A 101 14.23 14.79 -13.76
CA ILE A 101 13.21 14.93 -14.79
C ILE A 101 13.34 16.37 -15.27
N GLU A 102 13.93 16.55 -16.45
CA GLU A 102 13.95 17.83 -17.12
C GLU A 102 12.48 18.22 -17.33
N LEU A 103 12.05 19.27 -16.62
CA LEU A 103 10.73 19.83 -16.84
C LEU A 103 10.70 20.21 -18.32
N PRO A 104 9.74 19.71 -19.09
CA PRO A 104 9.70 20.04 -20.50
C PRO A 104 9.46 21.55 -20.61
N SER A 105 10.04 22.16 -21.64
CA SER A 105 10.02 23.62 -21.89
C SER A 105 8.62 24.21 -21.70
N GLU A 106 8.50 25.50 -21.36
CA GLU A 106 7.27 26.25 -20.98
C GLU A 106 5.97 25.97 -21.80
N ASN A 107 6.05 25.30 -22.95
CA ASN A 107 4.94 24.89 -23.80
C ASN A 107 4.40 23.46 -23.56
N ASP A 108 5.13 22.59 -22.87
CA ASP A 108 4.62 21.27 -22.43
C ASP A 108 4.07 21.42 -21.02
N ALA A 109 2.80 21.83 -20.95
CA ALA A 109 2.13 22.05 -19.69
C ALA A 109 2.15 20.77 -18.84
N LEU A 110 2.94 20.77 -17.76
CA LEU A 110 2.82 19.79 -16.68
C LEU A 110 1.35 19.70 -16.28
N HIS A 111 0.70 18.61 -16.66
CA HIS A 111 -0.68 18.39 -16.31
C HIS A 111 -0.74 18.10 -14.81
N ILE A 112 -1.14 19.10 -14.02
CA ILE A 112 -1.35 18.94 -12.59
C ILE A 112 -2.48 17.93 -12.40
N VAL A 113 -2.12 16.76 -11.86
CA VAL A 113 -3.07 15.71 -11.50
C VAL A 113 -3.58 15.95 -10.08
N GLN A 114 -4.90 15.91 -9.89
CA GLN A 114 -5.53 16.08 -8.58
C GLN A 114 -6.00 14.73 -8.05
N LYS A 115 -5.58 14.34 -6.84
CA LYS A 115 -6.04 13.09 -6.23
C LYS A 115 -7.55 13.19 -5.94
N ILE A 116 -8.32 12.22 -6.43
CA ILE A 116 -9.75 12.09 -6.13
C ILE A 116 -9.87 11.47 -4.73
N LYS A 117 -10.87 11.91 -3.95
CA LYS A 117 -11.13 11.37 -2.60
C LYS A 117 -11.25 9.84 -2.66
N ASP A 118 -10.42 9.17 -1.86
CA ASP A 118 -10.40 7.71 -1.79
C ASP A 118 -11.76 7.18 -1.31
N ARG A 119 -12.23 6.09 -1.95
CA ARG A 119 -13.37 5.30 -1.49
C ARG A 119 -12.87 3.90 -1.15
N ASN A 120 -13.39 3.31 -0.07
CA ASN A 120 -12.93 2.01 0.42
C ASN A 120 -13.05 0.89 -0.62
N THR A 121 -14.07 0.95 -1.47
CA THR A 121 -14.37 -0.02 -2.53
C THR A 121 -13.58 0.21 -3.82
N MET A 122 -12.72 1.22 -3.89
CA MET A 122 -12.06 1.63 -5.13
C MET A 122 -10.55 1.73 -4.95
N GLU A 123 -9.82 1.53 -6.05
CA GLU A 123 -8.42 1.89 -6.13
C GLU A 123 -8.25 3.42 -6.05
N PRO A 124 -7.07 3.92 -5.64
CA PRO A 124 -6.77 5.34 -5.70
C PRO A 124 -6.88 5.86 -7.14
N MET A 125 -7.47 7.04 -7.31
CA MET A 125 -7.67 7.65 -8.63
C MET A 125 -7.19 9.09 -8.63
N TRP A 126 -6.76 9.56 -9.80
CA TRP A 126 -6.35 10.93 -10.03
C TRP A 126 -7.16 11.53 -11.18
N LEU A 127 -7.38 12.83 -11.10
CA LEU A 127 -8.04 13.63 -12.10
C LEU A 127 -7.00 14.45 -12.86
N MET A 128 -6.89 14.20 -14.16
CA MET A 128 -6.12 15.00 -15.09
C MET A 128 -7.09 15.71 -16.03
N ASN A 129 -7.30 17.01 -15.85
CA ASN A 129 -8.30 17.80 -16.58
C ASN A 129 -9.74 17.24 -16.43
N HIS A 130 -10.19 16.43 -17.39
CA HIS A 130 -11.49 15.76 -17.41
C HIS A 130 -11.37 14.22 -17.44
N ILE A 131 -10.15 13.70 -17.33
CA ILE A 131 -9.79 12.29 -17.44
C ILE A 131 -9.49 11.75 -16.04
N VAL A 132 -10.02 10.58 -15.73
CA VAL A 132 -9.73 9.85 -14.51
C VAL A 132 -8.70 8.77 -14.82
N ILE A 133 -7.59 8.78 -14.08
CA ILE A 133 -6.49 7.82 -14.22
C ILE A 133 -6.31 7.01 -12.93
N ASN A 134 -5.87 5.76 -13.05
CA ASN A 134 -5.55 4.89 -11.92
C ASN A 134 -4.08 5.04 -11.47
N SER A 135 -3.64 4.22 -10.51
CA SER A 135 -2.28 4.26 -9.98
C SER A 135 -1.19 3.77 -10.94
N ASN A 136 -1.59 3.14 -12.04
CA ASN A 136 -0.69 2.64 -13.07
C ASN A 136 -0.55 3.62 -14.23
N GLY A 137 -1.34 4.69 -14.27
CA GLY A 137 -1.39 5.65 -15.37
C GLY A 137 -2.49 5.35 -16.40
N ASP A 138 -3.26 4.27 -16.24
CA ASP A 138 -4.31 3.91 -17.19
C ASP A 138 -5.51 4.85 -17.07
N MET A 139 -6.09 5.24 -18.21
CA MET A 139 -7.37 5.95 -18.26
C MET A 139 -8.51 5.00 -17.84
N ILE A 140 -9.14 5.29 -16.70
CA ILE A 140 -10.26 4.52 -16.17
C ILE A 140 -11.59 5.25 -16.28
N GLY A 141 -11.62 6.52 -16.71
CA GLY A 141 -12.88 7.23 -16.87
C GLY A 141 -12.76 8.70 -17.25
N LYS A 142 -13.89 9.39 -17.21
CA LYS A 142 -14.01 10.84 -17.40
C LYS A 142 -14.94 11.45 -16.35
N ILE A 143 -14.65 12.67 -15.92
CA ILE A 143 -15.52 13.43 -15.02
C ILE A 143 -16.12 14.62 -15.75
N ASN A 144 -17.43 14.82 -15.61
CA ASN A 144 -18.04 16.09 -15.97
C ASN A 144 -18.11 16.97 -14.71
N LYS A 145 -17.30 18.03 -14.66
CA LYS A 145 -17.27 18.96 -13.52
C LYS A 145 -18.56 19.78 -13.39
N THR A 146 -19.29 20.01 -14.49
CA THR A 146 -20.56 20.77 -14.44
C THR A 146 -21.65 19.97 -13.74
N ASP A 147 -21.71 18.67 -13.99
CA ASP A 147 -22.79 17.81 -13.53
C ASP A 147 -22.42 17.05 -12.24
N GLY A 148 -21.15 17.09 -11.84
CA GLY A 148 -20.63 16.30 -10.72
C GLY A 148 -20.63 14.79 -10.99
N VAL A 149 -20.86 14.36 -12.23
CA VAL A 149 -20.99 12.95 -12.62
C VAL A 149 -19.67 12.41 -13.17
N MET A 150 -19.21 11.29 -12.61
CA MET A 150 -18.06 10.54 -13.11
C MET A 150 -18.53 9.30 -13.87
N LYS A 151 -18.07 9.14 -15.12
CA LYS A 151 -18.28 7.93 -15.92
C LYS A 151 -16.99 7.11 -15.94
N ARG A 152 -17.07 5.84 -15.52
CA ARG A 152 -15.92 4.93 -15.43
C ARG A 152 -16.03 3.82 -16.46
N PHE A 153 -14.92 3.47 -17.10
CA PHE A 153 -14.79 2.28 -17.93
C PHE A 153 -14.54 1.08 -17.02
N ILE A 154 -15.47 0.12 -17.02
CA ILE A 154 -15.30 -1.14 -16.29
C ILE A 154 -14.88 -2.17 -17.34
N ILE A 155 -13.63 -2.60 -17.28
CA ILE A 155 -13.16 -3.73 -18.08
C ILE A 155 -13.53 -4.99 -17.31
N GLU A 156 -14.62 -5.65 -17.70
CA GLU A 156 -14.94 -6.98 -17.18
C GLU A 156 -13.93 -7.98 -17.76
N VAL A 157 -13.07 -8.53 -16.91
CA VAL A 157 -12.27 -9.69 -17.29
C VAL A 157 -13.24 -10.88 -17.34
N PRO A 158 -13.42 -11.54 -18.50
CA PRO A 158 -14.33 -12.67 -18.59
C PRO A 158 -13.90 -13.74 -17.59
N LYS A 159 -14.84 -14.22 -16.77
CA LYS A 159 -14.59 -15.36 -15.89
C LYS A 159 -14.20 -16.55 -16.77
N SER A 160 -12.97 -17.02 -16.61
CA SER A 160 -12.56 -18.31 -17.15
C SER A 160 -13.44 -19.39 -16.51
N ASN A 161 -14.32 -19.99 -17.30
CA ASN A 161 -15.03 -21.23 -16.94
C ASN A 161 -14.05 -22.39 -16.83
#